data_AF-A0A5B8NY71-F1
#
_entry.id   AF-A0A5B8NY71-F1
#
_cell.length_a   1.000
_cell.length_b   1.000
_cell.length_c   1.000
_cell.angle_alpha   90.00
_cell.angle_beta   90.00
_cell.angle_gamma   90.00
#
_symmetry.space_group_name_H-M   'P 1'
#
loop_
_entity.id
_entity.type
_entity.pdbx_description
1 polymer ?
#
loop_
_entity_poly.entity_id
_entity_poly.type
_entity_poly.pdbx_seq_one_letter_code
_entity_poly.pdbx_strand_id
1 'polypeptide(L)' 'MYSPGEPSREKSENRTRKKLQREAILGFFFGFTLLAFIQAIINFLRPNPAVFPAVLLLIFILIDLGLWRWYSADDA' A
#
# COMPACT_ATOMS: atom_id res chain seq x y z
N MET A 1 -22.09 -37.15 -3.01
CA MET A 1 -20.77 -37.26 -3.68
C MET A 1 -19.94 -36.06 -3.26
N TYR A 2 -19.05 -36.23 -2.29
CA TYR A 2 -18.03 -35.22 -1.98
C TYR A 2 -17.02 -35.27 -3.12
N SER A 3 -17.02 -34.24 -3.98
CA SER A 3 -15.96 -34.06 -4.96
C SER A 3 -14.80 -33.41 -4.19
N PRO A 4 -13.71 -34.13 -3.90
CA PRO A 4 -12.58 -33.52 -3.22
C PRO A 4 -12.09 -32.39 -4.12
N GLY A 5 -12.27 -31.15 -3.65
CA GLY A 5 -11.77 -29.98 -4.36
C GLY A 5 -10.29 -30.22 -4.62
N GLU A 6 -9.89 -30.28 -5.88
CA GLU A 6 -8.52 -30.59 -6.21
C GLU A 6 -7.59 -29.58 -5.53
N PRO A 7 -6.50 -30.02 -4.90
CA PRO A 7 -5.58 -29.14 -4.14
C PRO A 7 -4.98 -28.01 -4.99
N SER A 8 -5.07 -28.13 -6.32
CA SER A 8 -4.68 -27.12 -7.30
C SER A 8 -5.60 -25.88 -7.32
N ARG A 9 -6.93 -26.04 -7.12
CA ARG A 9 -7.90 -24.93 -7.11
C ARG A 9 -7.89 -24.15 -5.79
N GLU A 10 -7.71 -24.83 -4.67
CA GLU A 10 -7.61 -24.18 -3.36
C GLU A 10 -6.35 -23.30 -3.26
N LYS A 11 -5.23 -23.74 -3.87
CA LYS A 11 -4.00 -22.94 -3.99
C LYS A 11 -4.15 -21.73 -4.92
N SER A 12 -4.88 -21.87 -6.03
CA SER A 12 -5.07 -20.77 -6.98
C SER A 12 -5.99 -19.69 -6.39
N GLU A 13 -7.07 -20.08 -5.73
CA GLU A 13 -7.98 -19.15 -5.06
C GLU A 13 -7.31 -18.39 -3.92
N ASN A 14 -6.51 -19.09 -3.08
CA ASN A 14 -5.72 -18.44 -2.03
C ASN A 14 -4.70 -17.43 -2.58
N ARG A 15 -4.07 -17.70 -3.73
CA ARG A 15 -3.17 -16.73 -4.38
C ARG A 15 -3.92 -15.50 -4.88
N THR A 16 -5.07 -15.68 -5.51
CA THR A 16 -5.90 -14.56 -5.99
C THR A 16 -6.38 -13.68 -4.83
N ARG A 17 -6.84 -14.27 -3.72
CA ARG A 17 -7.28 -13.53 -2.53
C ARG A 17 -6.14 -12.70 -1.92
N LYS A 18 -4.94 -13.29 -1.79
CA LYS A 18 -3.76 -12.57 -1.28
C LYS A 18 -3.35 -11.42 -2.20
N LYS A 19 -3.47 -11.59 -3.52
CA LYS A 19 -3.18 -10.52 -4.49
C LYS A 19 -4.14 -9.34 -4.32
N LEU A 20 -5.45 -9.60 -4.28
CA LEU A 20 -6.46 -8.54 -4.05
C LEU A 20 -6.27 -7.84 -2.70
N GLN A 21 -5.94 -8.57 -1.65
CA GLN A 21 -5.65 -7.96 -0.34
C GLN A 21 -4.45 -7.02 -0.40
N ARG A 22 -3.37 -7.42 -1.08
CA ARG A 22 -2.18 -6.58 -1.26
C ARG A 22 -2.49 -5.35 -2.09
N GLU A 23 -3.24 -5.49 -3.18
CA GLU A 23 -3.68 -4.37 -4.03
C GLU A 23 -4.58 -3.39 -3.25
N ALA A 24 -5.50 -3.90 -2.42
CA ALA A 24 -6.34 -3.06 -1.57
C ALA A 24 -5.53 -2.31 -0.50
N ILE A 25 -4.56 -2.97 0.13
CA ILE A 25 -3.64 -2.35 1.10
C ILE A 25 -2.83 -1.25 0.39
N LEU A 26 -2.23 -1.54 -0.76
CA LEU A 26 -1.51 -0.55 -1.57
C LEU A 26 -2.37 0.66 -1.91
N GLY A 27 -3.58 0.44 -2.44
CA GLY A 27 -4.51 1.51 -2.78
C GLY A 27 -4.96 2.32 -1.57
N PHE A 28 -5.17 1.67 -0.43
CA PHE A 28 -5.52 2.33 0.84
C PHE A 28 -4.38 3.23 1.31
N PHE A 29 -3.16 2.71 1.43
CA PHE A 29 -1.99 3.49 1.85
C PHE A 29 -1.72 4.67 0.91
N PHE A 30 -1.83 4.46 -0.40
CA PHE A 30 -1.69 5.52 -1.40
C PHE A 30 -2.66 6.69 -1.17
N GLY A 31 -3.90 6.43 -0.77
CA GLY A 31 -4.87 7.46 -0.43
C GLY A 31 -4.40 8.35 0.74
N PHE A 32 -3.86 7.75 1.80
CA PHE A 32 -3.31 8.51 2.93
C PHE A 32 -2.00 9.21 2.57
N THR A 33 -1.16 8.61 1.73
CA THR A 33 0.03 9.26 1.17
C THR A 33 -0.35 10.55 0.43
N LEU A 34 -1.40 10.51 -0.39
CA LEU A 34 -1.89 11.69 -1.12
C LEU A 34 -2.43 12.77 -0.16
N LEU A 35 -3.19 12.38 0.85
CA LEU A 35 -3.68 13.32 1.86
C LEU A 35 -2.54 13.96 2.66
N ALA A 36 -1.55 13.16 3.08
CA ALA A 36 -0.35 13.66 3.74
C ALA A 36 0.45 14.61 2.83
N PHE A 37 0.47 14.36 1.52
CA PHE A 37 1.11 15.21 0.52
C PHE A 37 0.45 16.57 0.38
N ILE A 38 -0.88 16.59 0.25
CA ILE A 38 -1.65 17.82 0.25
C ILE A 38 -1.39 18.59 1.57
N GLN A 39 -1.41 17.90 2.70
CA GLN A 39 -1.14 18.50 4.01
C GLN A 39 0.27 19.10 4.10
N ALA A 40 1.28 18.40 3.58
CA ALA A 40 2.66 18.87 3.54
C ALA A 40 2.81 20.11 2.66
N ILE A 41 2.15 20.15 1.49
CA ILE A 41 2.14 21.32 0.60
C ILE A 41 1.46 22.51 1.30
N ILE A 42 0.26 22.32 1.85
CA ILE A 42 -0.46 23.38 2.56
C ILE A 42 0.38 23.93 3.72
N ASN A 43 1.02 23.03 4.47
CA ASN A 43 1.86 23.41 5.59
C ASN A 43 3.17 24.09 5.16
N PHE A 44 3.75 23.71 4.02
CA PHE A 44 4.93 24.36 3.43
C PHE A 44 4.63 25.81 3.00
N LEU A 45 3.41 26.06 2.50
CA LEU A 45 2.96 27.40 2.13
C LEU A 45 2.59 28.27 3.33
N ARG A 46 2.57 27.73 4.55
CA ARG A 46 2.32 28.51 5.77
C ARG A 46 3.58 29.24 6.23
N PRO A 47 3.44 30.45 6.78
CA PRO A 47 4.56 31.24 7.29
C PRO A 47 5.26 30.63 8.52
N ASN A 48 4.61 29.69 9.23
CA ASN A 48 5.22 28.90 10.30
C ASN A 48 4.96 27.41 10.05
N PRO A 49 5.80 26.75 9.24
CA PRO A 49 5.58 25.38 8.82
C PRO A 49 5.85 24.39 9.97
N ALA A 50 4.87 23.54 10.28
CA ALA A 50 5.07 22.45 11.24
C ALA A 50 5.90 21.32 10.62
N VAL A 51 6.73 20.62 11.40
CA VAL A 51 7.55 19.51 10.86
C VAL A 51 6.73 18.22 10.68
N PHE A 52 5.65 18.08 11.46
CA PHE A 52 4.83 16.87 11.51
C PHE A 52 4.26 16.39 10.15
N PRO A 53 3.67 17.26 9.29
CA PRO A 53 3.13 16.81 8.00
C PRO A 53 4.21 16.29 7.04
N ALA A 54 5.39 16.89 7.06
CA ALA A 54 6.52 16.47 6.22
C ALA A 54 7.09 15.11 6.67
N VAL A 55 7.18 14.88 7.98
CA VAL A 55 7.60 13.58 8.53
C VAL A 55 6.55 12.50 8.24
N LEU A 56 5.27 12.82 8.37
CA LEU A 56 4.19 11.89 8.05
C LEU A 56 4.20 11.50 6.57
N LEU A 57 4.38 12.47 5.67
CA LEU A 57 4.58 12.21 4.24
C LEU A 57 5.76 11.26 4.00
N LEU A 58 6.91 11.55 4.61
CA LEU A 58 8.11 10.73 4.43
C LEU A 58 7.87 9.28 4.84
N ILE A 59 7.17 9.06 5.97
CA ILE A 59 6.80 7.72 6.43
C ILE A 59 5.90 7.03 5.40
N PHE A 60 4.88 7.70 4.89
CA PHE A 60 3.99 7.16 3.86
C PHE A 60 4.73 6.79 2.57
N ILE A 61 5.62 7.66 2.10
CA ILE A 61 6.47 7.40 0.93
C ILE A 61 7.36 6.18 1.16
N LEU A 62 7.98 6.04 2.35
CA LEU A 62 8.81 4.88 2.68
C LEU A 62 7.99 3.57 2.72
N ILE A 63 6.76 3.63 3.23
CA ILE A 63 5.84 2.48 3.23
C ILE A 63 5.47 2.10 1.79
N ASP A 64 5.09 3.08 0.95
CA ASP A 64 4.74 2.83 -0.46
C ASP A 64 5.93 2.29 -1.26
N LEU A 65 7.13 2.86 -1.09
CA LEU A 65 8.37 2.35 -1.71
C LEU A 65 8.69 0.94 -1.23
N GLY A 66 8.52 0.66 0.06
CA GLY A 66 8.75 -0.66 0.65
C GLY A 66 7.77 -1.71 0.09
N LEU A 67 6.48 -1.37 0.01
CA LEU A 67 5.46 -2.25 -0.57
C LEU A 67 5.69 -2.45 -2.07
N TRP A 68 6.05 -1.40 -2.81
CA TRP A 68 6.37 -1.50 -4.23
C TRP A 68 7.58 -2.39 -4.47
N ARG A 69 8.65 -2.20 -3.69
CA ARG A 69 9.86 -3.04 -3.77
C ARG A 69 9.57 -4.51 -3.43
N TRP A 70 8.70 -4.76 -2.47
CA TRP A 70 8.26 -6.11 -2.11
C TRP A 70 7.40 -6.75 -3.19
N TYR A 71 6.45 -6.01 -3.77
CA TYR A 71 5.64 -6.47 -4.89
C TYR A 71 6.51 -6.80 -6.12
N SER A 72 7.42 -5.91 -6.50
CA SER A 72 8.34 -6.13 -7.63
C SER A 72 9.36 -7.24 -7.38
N ALA A 73 9.68 -7.57 -6.12
CA ALA A 73 10.55 -8.69 -5.78
C ALA A 73 9.85 -10.05 -5.91
N ASP A 74 8.52 -10.09 -5.81
CA ASP A 74 7.73 -11.31 -6.07
C ASP A 74 7.52 -11.55 -7.58
N ASP A 75 7.74 -10.53 -8.42
CA ASP A 75 7.62 -10.58 -9.89
C ASP A 75 8.96 -10.86 -10.62
N ALA A 76 10.10 -10.86 -9.91
CA ALA A 76 11.47 -11.03 -10.45
C ALA A 76 12.04 -12.44 -10.18
#